data_AF-A0AAE0DXW8-F1
#
_entry.id   AF-A0AAE0DXW8-F1
#
_cell.length_a   1.000
_cell.length_b   1.000
_cell.length_c   1.000
_cell.angle_alpha   90.00
_cell.angle_beta   90.00
_cell.angle_gamma   90.00
#
_symmetry.space_group_name_H-M   'P 1'
#
loop_
_entity.id
_entity.type
_entity.pdbx_description
1 polymer ?
#
loop_
_entity_poly.entity_id
_entity_poly.type
_entity_poly.pdbx_seq_one_letter_code
_entity_poly.pdbx_strand_id
1 'polypeptide(L)'
;MGSQSQGTGGFFRKGSLVEVTSNLDGFRGAWFVARVVKAPRSSVRRSTRKLTLVVEYLNLLSDDGMKPLRERVSFGFVRPIPPFEMHDDQTFQVNDVVDGYYNDGWWVGVVCHVWEDSKAYTVVFDDPPDSVKFRSSEVRVHLDWVDGKWIQPPKRIMQLKGVGSSSRKRKRGERPKSLLRGAFDEITVEDCTTNGLELAIIGEPTELTDSSSMAEDIGMAIVPSNMVYSDEPLSICLPTIGADSSTCDRTVNESSEGEGRLYDTVLQCDTREAAIDKMPYENQSIRLFKSSSPIWSFIQSMEVFRLMPQKPHFHPLNECNEIRREGLAIAQWINFAKVVEQTSELQIDASRSTFDSIIEFLSELESHGFDVKAVRSRLLELQTKKESQEQLQSKLENLESEILERTHKKTKIKTKLDDAIKELKLIEEKINMVNEKKTRLVSMIEQNDSTIAKLNSSDDLVNEEIQKFGLNFENLAGSPW
;
A
#
# COMPACT_ATOMS: atom_id res chain seq x y z
N MET A 1 -46.28 9.78 -32.61
CA MET A 1 -45.48 10.73 -31.81
C MET A 1 -44.02 10.34 -31.97
N GLY A 2 -43.18 11.29 -32.39
CA GLY A 2 -41.84 11.03 -32.91
C GLY A 2 -40.84 10.58 -31.84
N SER A 3 -40.15 9.49 -32.12
CA SER A 3 -38.95 9.02 -31.42
C SER A 3 -37.80 9.99 -31.69
N GLN A 4 -37.53 10.89 -30.74
CA GLN A 4 -36.31 11.70 -30.76
C GLN A 4 -35.12 10.83 -30.36
N SER A 5 -34.32 10.45 -31.35
CA SER A 5 -32.94 10.02 -31.15
C SER A 5 -32.15 11.16 -30.50
N GLN A 6 -31.88 11.08 -29.20
CA GLN A 6 -30.93 12.00 -28.58
C GLN A 6 -29.53 11.69 -29.13
N GLY A 7 -29.14 12.47 -30.14
CA GLY A 7 -27.82 12.37 -30.74
C GLY A 7 -26.74 12.77 -29.74
N THR A 8 -25.64 12.03 -29.75
CA THR A 8 -24.38 12.25 -29.01
C THR A 8 -23.70 13.61 -29.26
N GLY A 9 -24.31 14.49 -30.05
CA GLY A 9 -23.76 15.77 -30.48
C GLY A 9 -23.85 16.93 -29.47
N GLY A 10 -24.40 16.73 -28.27
CA GLY A 10 -24.53 17.78 -27.25
C GLY A 10 -23.37 17.87 -26.24
N PHE A 11 -22.81 16.73 -25.84
CA PHE A 11 -21.90 16.65 -24.68
C PHE A 11 -20.50 17.23 -24.92
N PHE A 12 -20.03 17.29 -26.17
CA PHE A 12 -18.64 17.64 -26.50
C PHE A 12 -18.53 18.89 -27.38
N ARG A 13 -19.47 19.83 -27.24
CA ARG A 13 -19.43 21.11 -27.94
C ARG A 13 -18.44 22.06 -27.27
N LYS A 14 -18.00 23.09 -28.00
CA LYS A 14 -17.20 24.16 -27.43
C LYS A 14 -17.95 24.76 -26.23
N GLY A 15 -17.28 24.85 -25.08
CA GLY A 15 -17.82 25.34 -23.81
C GLY A 15 -18.26 24.24 -22.84
N SER A 16 -18.56 23.03 -23.32
CA SER A 16 -18.98 21.90 -22.48
C SER A 16 -17.89 21.51 -21.47
N LEU A 17 -18.32 21.17 -20.25
CA LEU A 17 -17.46 20.52 -19.26
C LEU A 17 -17.42 19.01 -19.53
N VAL A 18 -16.23 18.43 -19.40
CA VAL A 18 -15.93 17.03 -19.64
C VAL A 18 -14.90 16.55 -18.62
N GLU A 19 -14.80 15.24 -18.44
CA GLU A 19 -13.68 14.63 -17.73
C GLU A 19 -12.74 13.96 -18.72
N VAL A 20 -11.44 14.10 -18.48
CA VAL A 20 -10.37 13.58 -19.32
C VAL A 20 -9.50 12.64 -18.52
N THR A 21 -9.19 11.48 -19.10
CA THR A 21 -8.27 10.50 -18.52
C THR A 21 -6.99 10.36 -19.34
N SER A 22 -6.01 9.63 -18.80
CA SER A 22 -4.75 9.33 -19.47
C SER A 22 -4.26 7.93 -19.14
N ASN A 23 -3.62 7.30 -20.12
CA ASN A 23 -2.94 6.02 -19.94
C ASN A 23 -1.46 6.17 -19.55
N LEU A 24 -0.95 7.40 -19.42
CA LEU A 24 0.41 7.63 -18.97
C LEU A 24 0.64 7.01 -17.58
N ASP A 25 1.85 6.51 -17.36
CA ASP A 25 2.26 5.94 -16.08
C ASP A 25 2.04 6.97 -14.97
N GLY A 26 1.36 6.56 -13.90
CA GLY A 26 1.00 7.44 -12.80
C GLY A 26 -0.34 8.17 -12.94
N PHE A 27 -1.03 8.13 -14.09
CA PHE A 27 -2.34 8.79 -14.30
C PHE A 27 -3.47 7.82 -14.66
N ARG A 28 -3.19 6.52 -14.71
CA ARG A 28 -4.20 5.50 -15.00
C ARG A 28 -5.28 5.51 -13.91
N GLY A 29 -6.54 5.51 -14.34
CA GLY A 29 -7.68 5.62 -13.43
C GLY A 29 -7.94 7.03 -12.89
N ALA A 30 -7.24 8.08 -13.35
CA ALA A 30 -7.55 9.46 -13.00
C ALA A 30 -8.46 10.12 -14.03
N TRP A 31 -9.38 10.96 -13.56
CA TRP A 31 -10.28 11.78 -14.37
C TRP A 31 -10.16 13.25 -13.96
N PHE A 32 -9.72 14.09 -14.90
CA PHE A 32 -9.52 15.52 -14.68
C PHE A 32 -10.60 16.33 -15.37
N VAL A 33 -11.20 17.27 -14.64
CA VAL A 33 -12.27 18.11 -15.17
C VAL A 33 -11.67 19.16 -16.11
N ALA A 34 -12.23 19.26 -17.30
CA ALA A 34 -11.78 20.18 -18.35
C ALA A 34 -12.95 20.78 -19.14
N ARG A 35 -12.67 21.89 -19.84
CA ARG A 35 -13.60 22.57 -20.73
C ARG A 35 -13.19 22.38 -22.17
N VAL A 36 -14.14 22.03 -23.04
CA VAL A 36 -13.88 21.92 -24.49
C VAL A 36 -13.66 23.32 -25.08
N VAL A 37 -12.45 23.60 -25.55
CA VAL A 37 -12.10 24.87 -26.23
C VAL A 37 -12.34 24.76 -27.73
N LYS A 38 -12.09 23.57 -28.30
CA LYS A 38 -12.29 23.30 -29.72
C LYS A 38 -12.92 21.94 -29.92
N ALA A 39 -14.12 21.94 -30.47
CA ALA A 39 -14.86 20.73 -30.81
C ALA A 39 -14.14 19.93 -31.93
N PRO A 40 -14.40 18.62 -32.05
CA PRO A 40 -13.85 17.81 -33.11
C PRO A 40 -14.21 18.37 -34.49
N ARG A 41 -13.22 18.44 -35.39
CA ARG A 41 -13.50 18.75 -36.80
C ARG A 41 -14.11 17.49 -37.42
N SER A 42 -15.38 17.57 -37.85
CA SER A 42 -16.02 16.53 -38.63
C SER A 42 -15.20 16.30 -39.90
N SER A 43 -14.49 15.19 -39.99
CA SER A 43 -13.95 14.72 -41.27
C SER A 43 -14.86 13.58 -41.74
N VAL A 44 -15.61 13.89 -42.78
CA VAL A 44 -16.45 12.94 -43.52
C VAL A 44 -15.53 11.77 -43.92
N ARG A 45 -15.77 10.57 -43.35
CA ARG A 45 -15.06 9.29 -43.60
C ARG A 45 -13.86 8.87 -42.72
N ARG A 46 -13.76 9.24 -41.44
CA ARG A 46 -12.79 8.57 -40.54
C ARG A 46 -13.43 8.06 -39.24
N SER A 47 -12.99 6.88 -38.83
CA SER A 47 -13.32 6.20 -37.57
C SER A 47 -13.25 7.17 -36.38
N THR A 48 -14.19 7.02 -35.44
CA THR A 48 -14.26 7.78 -34.18
C THR A 48 -12.96 7.76 -33.38
N ARG A 49 -12.12 6.74 -33.57
CA ARG A 49 -10.81 6.59 -32.92
C ARG A 49 -9.78 7.68 -33.27
N LYS A 50 -9.97 8.43 -34.35
CA LYS A 50 -9.07 9.54 -34.75
C LYS A 50 -9.66 10.93 -34.47
N LEU A 51 -10.86 11.02 -33.88
CA LEU A 51 -11.43 12.31 -33.49
C LEU A 51 -10.65 12.86 -32.30
N THR A 52 -10.16 14.09 -32.44
CA THR A 52 -9.50 14.82 -31.35
C THR A 52 -10.23 16.11 -31.05
N LEU A 53 -10.21 16.51 -29.79
CA LEU A 53 -10.72 17.79 -29.31
C LEU A 53 -9.62 18.52 -28.53
N VAL A 54 -9.75 19.84 -28.38
CA VAL A 54 -8.84 20.62 -27.53
C VAL A 54 -9.57 20.99 -26.26
N VAL A 55 -9.04 20.59 -25.11
CA VAL A 55 -9.55 20.94 -23.79
C VAL A 55 -8.66 21.95 -23.08
N GLU A 56 -9.24 22.63 -22.11
CA GLU A 56 -8.56 23.43 -21.10
C GLU A 56 -8.95 22.89 -19.73
N TYR A 57 -7.98 22.41 -18.95
CA TYR A 57 -8.24 21.84 -17.64
C TYR A 57 -8.60 22.92 -16.62
N LEU A 58 -9.49 22.61 -15.67
CA LEU A 58 -9.88 23.58 -14.64
C LEU A 58 -8.79 23.77 -13.58
N ASN A 59 -8.17 22.68 -13.14
CA ASN A 59 -7.27 22.67 -11.98
C ASN A 59 -5.80 22.36 -12.36
N LEU A 60 -5.52 22.08 -13.63
CA LEU A 60 -4.15 21.86 -14.12
C LEU A 60 -3.62 23.11 -14.81
N LEU A 61 -2.37 23.48 -14.52
CA LEU A 61 -1.70 24.66 -15.06
C LEU A 61 -0.63 24.24 -16.09
N SER A 62 -0.31 25.13 -17.04
CA SER A 62 0.81 24.92 -17.96
C SER A 62 2.17 24.98 -17.28
N ASP A 63 3.23 24.68 -18.03
CA ASP A 63 4.63 24.66 -17.55
C ASP A 63 5.09 25.98 -16.89
N ASP A 64 4.53 27.11 -17.32
CA ASP A 64 4.78 28.44 -16.76
C ASP A 64 4.01 28.71 -15.45
N GLY A 65 3.06 27.84 -15.08
CA GLY A 65 2.20 27.98 -13.89
C GLY A 65 1.21 29.14 -13.95
N MET A 66 1.12 29.86 -15.06
CA MET A 66 0.38 31.13 -15.15
C MET A 66 -1.02 30.98 -15.73
N LYS A 67 -1.25 29.94 -16.54
CA LYS A 67 -2.52 29.72 -17.24
C LYS A 67 -2.95 28.26 -17.14
N PRO A 68 -4.25 27.98 -17.29
CA PRO A 68 -4.76 26.62 -17.40
C PRO A 68 -4.07 25.81 -18.52
N LEU A 69 -3.77 24.54 -18.24
CA LEU A 69 -3.19 23.62 -19.20
C LEU A 69 -4.19 23.37 -20.34
N ARG A 70 -3.71 23.42 -21.59
CA ARG A 70 -4.48 23.07 -22.78
C ARG A 70 -3.85 21.90 -23.50
N GLU A 71 -4.67 20.91 -23.87
CA GLU A 71 -4.21 19.71 -24.55
C GLU A 71 -5.15 19.29 -25.68
N ARG A 72 -4.56 18.64 -26.68
CA ARG A 72 -5.30 17.92 -27.71
C ARG A 72 -5.49 16.48 -27.27
N VAL A 73 -6.74 16.06 -27.12
CA VAL A 73 -7.12 14.77 -26.54
C VAL A 73 -7.92 13.97 -27.55
N SER A 74 -7.66 12.67 -27.65
CA SER A 74 -8.48 11.75 -28.45
C SER A 74 -9.82 11.50 -27.76
N PHE A 75 -10.89 11.38 -28.53
CA PHE A 75 -12.25 11.18 -28.01
C PHE A 75 -12.40 9.96 -27.10
N GLY A 76 -11.56 8.93 -27.28
CA GLY A 76 -11.55 7.74 -26.41
C GLY A 76 -11.07 8.00 -24.97
N PHE A 77 -10.46 9.16 -24.70
CA PHE A 77 -10.00 9.56 -23.36
C PHE A 77 -10.90 10.60 -22.70
N VAL A 78 -12.10 10.86 -23.25
CA VAL A 78 -12.99 11.92 -22.80
C VAL A 78 -14.37 11.36 -22.54
N ARG A 79 -14.96 11.74 -21.40
CA ARG A 79 -16.35 11.45 -21.05
C ARG A 79 -17.07 12.75 -20.64
N PRO A 80 -18.41 12.81 -20.69
CA PRO A 80 -19.16 13.93 -20.11
C PRO A 80 -18.90 14.01 -18.60
N ILE A 81 -19.36 15.08 -17.95
CA ILE A 81 -19.44 15.08 -16.48
C ILE A 81 -20.46 13.99 -16.06
N PRO A 82 -20.10 13.08 -15.13
CA PRO A 82 -21.05 12.10 -14.62
C PRO A 82 -22.24 12.82 -13.97
N PRO A 83 -23.47 12.32 -14.14
CA PRO A 83 -24.64 12.90 -13.51
C PRO A 83 -24.50 12.71 -12.01
N PHE A 84 -24.18 13.77 -11.27
CA PHE A 84 -24.05 13.68 -9.83
C PHE A 84 -24.60 14.90 -9.11
N GLU A 85 -25.54 14.63 -8.21
CA GLU A 85 -25.93 15.50 -7.11
C GLU A 85 -25.28 14.91 -5.85
N MET A 86 -24.46 15.72 -5.16
CA MET A 86 -23.88 15.32 -3.87
C MET A 86 -25.00 15.27 -2.85
N HIS A 87 -25.44 14.07 -2.47
CA HIS A 87 -26.36 13.89 -1.36
C HIS A 87 -25.59 13.55 -0.09
N ASP A 88 -25.86 14.27 1.00
CA ASP A 88 -25.19 14.10 2.31
C ASP A 88 -25.49 12.74 2.99
N ASP A 89 -26.41 11.96 2.44
CA ASP A 89 -26.82 10.63 2.88
C ASP A 89 -26.13 9.49 2.12
N GLN A 90 -25.31 9.80 1.10
CA GLN A 90 -24.60 8.76 0.35
C GLN A 90 -23.58 8.06 1.25
N THR A 91 -23.79 6.76 1.43
CA THR A 91 -22.90 5.88 2.22
C THR A 91 -22.29 4.81 1.33
N PHE A 92 -21.05 4.44 1.64
CA PHE A 92 -20.30 3.42 0.91
C PHE A 92 -19.95 2.25 1.84
N GLN A 93 -19.85 1.07 1.25
CA GLN A 93 -19.46 -0.18 1.91
C GLN A 93 -18.11 -0.66 1.39
N VAL A 94 -17.47 -1.54 2.16
CA VAL A 94 -16.27 -2.24 1.69
C VAL A 94 -16.55 -2.95 0.37
N ASN A 95 -15.57 -2.88 -0.54
CA ASN A 95 -15.60 -3.36 -1.94
C ASN A 95 -16.38 -2.49 -2.93
N ASP A 96 -16.99 -1.38 -2.50
CA ASP A 96 -17.57 -0.43 -3.45
C ASP A 96 -16.48 0.23 -4.28
N VAL A 97 -16.72 0.32 -5.59
CA VAL A 97 -15.85 1.05 -6.53
C VAL A 97 -16.29 2.51 -6.53
N VAL A 98 -15.35 3.40 -6.22
CA VAL A 98 -15.60 4.82 -6.00
C VAL A 98 -14.56 5.68 -6.70
N ASP A 99 -14.92 6.93 -6.98
CA ASP A 99 -13.97 7.96 -7.39
C ASP A 99 -13.62 8.81 -6.15
N GLY A 100 -12.35 8.79 -5.72
CA GLY A 100 -11.83 9.67 -4.66
C GLY A 100 -11.18 10.93 -5.24
N TYR A 101 -11.56 12.11 -4.73
CA TYR A 101 -10.99 13.38 -5.18
C TYR A 101 -9.62 13.64 -4.55
N TYR A 102 -8.57 13.55 -5.35
CA TYR A 102 -7.18 13.62 -4.89
C TYR A 102 -6.28 14.25 -5.96
N ASN A 103 -5.31 15.10 -5.57
CA ASN A 103 -4.37 15.76 -6.50
C ASN A 103 -5.05 16.35 -7.76
N ASP A 104 -6.08 17.19 -7.55
CA ASP A 104 -6.79 17.93 -8.61
C ASP A 104 -7.59 17.05 -9.61
N GLY A 105 -7.79 15.76 -9.31
CA GLY A 105 -8.56 14.82 -10.15
C GLY A 105 -9.37 13.80 -9.35
N TRP A 106 -10.27 13.10 -10.04
CA TRP A 106 -11.07 11.99 -9.51
C TRP A 106 -10.40 10.65 -9.83
N TRP A 107 -10.06 9.88 -8.80
CA TRP A 107 -9.32 8.64 -8.96
C TRP A 107 -10.20 7.43 -8.66
N VAL A 108 -10.25 6.49 -9.60
CA VAL A 108 -10.99 5.24 -9.44
C VAL A 108 -10.27 4.35 -8.44
N GLY A 109 -10.96 3.97 -7.37
CA GLY A 109 -10.46 3.08 -6.33
C GLY A 109 -11.56 2.22 -5.71
N VAL A 110 -11.18 1.43 -4.70
CA VAL A 110 -12.08 0.54 -3.98
C VAL A 110 -12.05 0.87 -2.49
N VAL A 111 -13.22 0.98 -1.87
CA VAL A 111 -13.33 1.16 -0.42
C VAL A 111 -12.82 -0.10 0.29
N CYS A 112 -11.77 0.01 1.09
CA CYS A 112 -11.24 -1.09 1.90
C CYS A 112 -11.60 -0.98 3.38
N HIS A 113 -11.98 0.22 3.84
CA HIS A 113 -12.36 0.46 5.23
C HIS A 113 -13.36 1.61 5.35
N VAL A 114 -14.35 1.45 6.24
CA VAL A 114 -15.38 2.44 6.54
C VAL A 114 -15.21 2.90 7.99
N TRP A 115 -15.06 4.20 8.20
CA TRP A 115 -14.90 4.81 9.51
C TRP A 115 -16.23 5.45 9.94
N GLU A 116 -17.11 4.64 10.54
CA GLU A 116 -18.51 5.01 10.85
C GLU A 116 -18.62 6.29 11.67
N ASP A 117 -17.81 6.45 12.72
CA ASP A 117 -17.83 7.63 13.61
C ASP A 117 -17.55 8.96 12.91
N SER A 118 -16.84 8.92 11.77
CA SER A 118 -16.33 10.11 11.08
C SER A 118 -16.86 10.30 9.66
N LYS A 119 -17.78 9.42 9.20
CA LYS A 119 -18.23 9.36 7.80
C LYS A 119 -17.06 9.46 6.81
N ALA A 120 -16.02 8.69 7.06
CA ALA A 120 -14.80 8.68 6.26
C ALA A 120 -14.53 7.29 5.70
N TYR A 121 -13.83 7.23 4.57
CA TYR A 121 -13.59 6.00 3.83
C TYR A 121 -12.11 5.89 3.48
N THR A 122 -11.50 4.74 3.73
CA THR A 122 -10.18 4.44 3.16
C THR A 122 -10.38 3.78 1.81
N VAL A 123 -9.84 4.39 0.75
CA VAL A 123 -9.93 3.92 -0.63
C VAL A 123 -8.55 3.50 -1.10
N VAL A 124 -8.46 2.30 -1.68
CA VAL A 124 -7.24 1.74 -2.28
C VAL A 124 -7.32 1.88 -3.79
N PHE A 125 -6.18 2.20 -4.40
CA PHE A 125 -6.04 2.40 -5.83
C PHE A 125 -5.05 1.38 -6.40
N ASP A 126 -5.28 0.93 -7.64
CA ASP A 126 -4.43 -0.09 -8.27
C ASP A 126 -3.19 0.51 -8.96
N ASP A 127 -3.28 1.72 -9.51
CA ASP A 127 -2.24 2.25 -10.40
C ASP A 127 -2.05 3.77 -10.33
N PRO A 128 -1.01 4.26 -9.63
CA PRO A 128 -0.11 3.51 -8.77
C PRO A 128 -0.82 2.93 -7.54
N PRO A 129 -0.31 1.80 -6.98
CA PRO A 129 -0.78 1.27 -5.72
C PRO A 129 -0.65 2.29 -4.59
N ASP A 130 -1.79 2.66 -3.99
CA ASP A 130 -1.84 3.61 -2.88
C ASP A 130 -3.14 3.43 -2.08
N SER A 131 -3.19 3.93 -0.85
CA SER A 131 -4.40 3.95 -0.02
C SER A 131 -4.55 5.29 0.69
N VAL A 132 -5.70 5.95 0.54
CA VAL A 132 -5.93 7.29 1.09
C VAL A 132 -7.26 7.32 1.84
N LYS A 133 -7.29 8.01 2.99
CA LYS A 133 -8.50 8.28 3.77
C LYS A 133 -9.17 9.55 3.28
N PHE A 134 -10.44 9.43 2.89
CA PHE A 134 -11.27 10.50 2.36
C PHE A 134 -12.45 10.81 3.28
N ARG A 135 -12.90 12.06 3.29
CA ARG A 135 -14.20 12.45 3.85
C ARG A 135 -15.32 12.04 2.89
N SER A 136 -16.55 11.93 3.39
CA SER A 136 -17.72 11.66 2.55
C SER A 136 -17.88 12.63 1.36
N SER A 137 -17.52 13.91 1.54
CA SER A 137 -17.59 14.93 0.49
C SER A 137 -16.49 14.82 -0.58
N GLU A 138 -15.53 13.93 -0.40
CA GLU A 138 -14.38 13.74 -1.31
C GLU A 138 -14.49 12.42 -2.08
N VAL A 139 -15.60 11.69 -1.94
CA VAL A 139 -15.84 10.40 -2.58
C VAL A 139 -17.17 10.44 -3.32
N ARG A 140 -17.21 9.91 -4.54
CA ARG A 140 -18.45 9.71 -5.30
C ARG A 140 -18.52 8.30 -5.86
N VAL A 141 -19.72 7.87 -6.24
CA VAL A 141 -19.91 6.60 -6.96
C VAL A 141 -19.11 6.63 -8.26
N HIS A 142 -18.33 5.59 -8.50
CA HIS A 142 -17.66 5.43 -9.79
C HIS A 142 -18.66 5.00 -10.87
N LEU A 143 -18.64 5.68 -12.01
CA LEU A 143 -19.44 5.35 -13.18
C LEU A 143 -18.54 5.27 -14.41
N ASP A 144 -18.75 4.24 -15.23
CA ASP A 144 -18.11 4.08 -16.54
C ASP A 144 -18.97 4.72 -17.64
N TRP A 145 -18.32 5.38 -18.59
CA TRP A 145 -18.98 5.93 -19.78
C TRP A 145 -18.78 4.97 -20.96
N VAL A 146 -19.81 4.20 -21.29
CA VAL A 146 -19.76 3.17 -22.33
C VAL A 146 -20.90 3.39 -23.31
N ASP A 147 -20.57 3.50 -24.61
CA ASP A 147 -21.53 3.63 -25.71
C ASP A 147 -22.63 4.69 -25.50
N GLY A 148 -22.26 5.82 -24.90
CA GLY A 148 -23.20 6.92 -24.69
C GLY A 148 -24.05 6.82 -23.41
N LYS A 149 -23.73 5.89 -22.51
CA LYS A 149 -24.45 5.67 -21.25
C LYS A 149 -23.49 5.60 -20.07
N TRP A 150 -23.98 6.01 -18.90
CA TRP A 150 -23.29 5.81 -17.62
C TRP A 150 -23.68 4.46 -17.02
N ILE A 151 -22.70 3.68 -16.61
CA ILE A 151 -22.87 2.34 -16.04
C ILE A 151 -22.12 2.29 -14.72
N GLN A 152 -22.78 1.83 -13.66
CA GLN A 152 -22.10 1.55 -12.41
C GLN A 152 -21.47 0.14 -12.47
N PRO A 153 -20.15 0.01 -12.28
CA PRO A 153 -19.52 -1.30 -12.30
C PRO A 153 -19.84 -2.10 -11.02
N PRO A 154 -19.73 -3.43 -11.05
CA PRO A 154 -19.94 -4.28 -9.88
C PRO A 154 -18.87 -4.01 -8.80
N LYS A 155 -19.19 -4.37 -7.55
CA LYS A 155 -18.23 -4.33 -6.44
C LYS A 155 -16.98 -5.15 -6.78
N ARG A 156 -15.82 -4.68 -6.34
CA ARG A 156 -14.52 -5.32 -6.60
C ARG A 156 -13.88 -5.74 -5.29
N ILE A 157 -13.65 -7.04 -5.12
CA ILE A 157 -12.88 -7.56 -3.97
C ILE A 157 -11.40 -7.37 -4.27
N MET A 158 -10.70 -6.57 -3.47
CA MET A 158 -9.26 -6.50 -3.57
C MET A 158 -8.63 -7.69 -2.84
N GLN A 159 -7.91 -8.54 -3.58
CA GLN A 159 -6.97 -9.46 -2.95
C GLN A 159 -5.77 -8.64 -2.48
N LEU A 160 -5.63 -8.43 -1.17
CA LEU A 160 -4.40 -7.89 -0.59
C LEU A 160 -3.25 -8.86 -0.90
N LYS A 161 -2.57 -8.66 -2.03
CA LYS A 161 -1.31 -9.34 -2.30
C LYS A 161 -0.30 -8.80 -1.29
N GLY A 162 0.37 -9.72 -0.58
CA GLY A 162 1.42 -9.40 0.39
C GLY A 162 2.38 -8.37 -0.17
N VAL A 163 2.56 -7.28 0.57
CA VAL A 163 3.33 -6.11 0.14
C VAL A 163 4.81 -6.49 0.09
N GLY A 164 5.25 -6.96 -1.07
CA GLY A 164 6.65 -6.88 -1.47
C GLY A 164 7.00 -5.41 -1.66
N SER A 165 8.04 -4.97 -0.97
CA SER A 165 8.53 -3.60 -0.89
C SER A 165 9.08 -3.13 -2.25
N SER A 166 8.21 -2.82 -3.20
CA SER A 166 8.52 -2.05 -4.41
C SER A 166 7.24 -1.35 -4.87
N SER A 167 6.74 -0.44 -4.04
CA SER A 167 5.57 0.37 -4.37
C SER A 167 6.05 1.75 -4.81
N ARG A 168 5.87 2.07 -6.09
CA ARG A 168 5.86 3.47 -6.58
C ARG A 168 4.67 4.17 -5.91
N LYS A 169 4.81 4.62 -4.65
CA LYS A 169 3.79 5.43 -3.98
C LYS A 169 3.53 6.69 -4.82
N ARG A 170 2.27 7.11 -4.96
CA ARG A 170 1.92 8.36 -5.64
C ARG A 170 2.68 9.51 -4.95
N LYS A 171 3.57 10.20 -5.66
CA LYS A 171 4.28 11.36 -5.11
C LYS A 171 3.27 12.47 -4.80
N ARG A 172 3.11 12.76 -3.52
CA ARG A 172 2.29 13.87 -3.03
C ARG A 172 2.83 15.20 -3.60
N GLY A 173 2.07 15.82 -4.49
CA GLY A 173 2.30 17.21 -4.94
C GLY A 173 3.03 17.45 -6.27
N GLU A 174 3.35 16.43 -7.08
CA GLU A 174 3.83 16.68 -8.45
C GLU A 174 2.65 16.81 -9.42
N ARG A 175 2.26 18.06 -9.73
CA ARG A 175 1.25 18.36 -10.75
C ARG A 175 1.74 17.93 -12.14
N PRO A 176 0.93 17.24 -12.96
CA PRO A 176 1.29 16.91 -14.32
C PRO A 176 1.56 18.15 -15.16
N LYS A 177 2.71 18.16 -15.85
CA LYS A 177 3.05 19.15 -16.89
C LYS A 177 2.31 18.88 -18.22
N SER A 178 1.91 17.63 -18.42
CA SER A 178 1.08 17.16 -19.54
C SER A 178 0.51 15.78 -19.19
N LEU A 179 -0.72 15.49 -19.61
CA LEU A 179 -1.34 14.18 -19.48
C LEU A 179 -1.13 13.29 -20.72
N LEU A 180 -0.57 13.76 -21.83
CA LEU A 180 -0.48 12.96 -23.09
C LEU A 180 0.84 13.05 -23.89
N ARG A 181 1.98 13.37 -23.27
CA ARG A 181 3.27 13.44 -23.99
C ARG A 181 3.74 12.04 -24.43
N GLY A 182 3.62 11.72 -25.73
CA GLY A 182 4.26 10.55 -26.36
C GLY A 182 3.43 9.66 -27.28
N ALA A 183 2.13 9.90 -27.50
CA ALA A 183 1.30 9.03 -28.35
C ALA A 183 1.21 9.50 -29.82
N PHE A 184 2.35 9.78 -30.46
CA PHE A 184 2.45 9.94 -31.91
C PHE A 184 3.84 9.47 -32.36
N ASP A 185 4.08 8.17 -32.33
CA ASP A 185 5.07 7.59 -33.23
C ASP A 185 4.38 7.28 -34.56
N GLU A 186 4.92 7.94 -35.56
CA GLU A 186 4.62 7.87 -36.96
C GLU A 186 4.90 6.44 -37.46
N ILE A 187 3.86 5.74 -37.88
CA ILE A 187 4.02 4.53 -38.69
C ILE A 187 4.52 5.01 -40.06
N THR A 188 5.84 5.11 -40.22
CA THR A 188 6.49 5.10 -41.52
C THR A 188 6.61 3.64 -41.95
N VAL A 189 5.78 3.26 -42.91
CA VAL A 189 6.00 2.08 -43.74
C VAL A 189 6.97 2.52 -44.83
N GLU A 190 8.21 2.04 -44.82
CA GLU A 190 8.99 1.89 -46.05
C GLU A 190 9.63 0.51 -46.08
N ASP A 191 9.37 -0.14 -47.20
CA ASP A 191 9.74 -1.48 -47.60
C ASP A 191 11.13 -1.49 -48.28
N CYS A 192 11.72 -2.68 -48.33
CA CYS A 192 12.72 -3.18 -49.30
C CYS A 192 14.25 -3.06 -49.04
N THR A 193 14.84 -4.26 -48.99
CA THR A 193 15.99 -4.78 -49.77
C THR A 193 17.44 -4.73 -49.23
N THR A 194 17.92 -5.95 -48.96
CA THR A 194 19.22 -6.57 -49.29
C THR A 194 20.53 -5.82 -49.06
N ASN A 195 21.36 -6.40 -48.18
CA ASN A 195 22.77 -6.80 -48.36
C ASN A 195 23.31 -7.05 -46.93
N GLY A 196 23.65 -8.25 -46.49
CA GLY A 196 24.70 -9.09 -47.05
C GLY A 196 26.07 -8.54 -46.62
N LEU A 197 26.54 -8.92 -45.42
CA LEU A 197 27.96 -9.14 -45.11
C LEU A 197 28.11 -9.82 -43.74
N GLU A 198 28.80 -10.94 -43.82
CA GLU A 198 29.22 -11.93 -42.85
C GLU A 198 30.37 -11.42 -41.97
N LEU A 199 30.39 -11.77 -40.67
CA LEU A 199 31.60 -12.28 -40.01
C LEU A 199 31.27 -12.83 -38.62
N ALA A 200 31.64 -14.10 -38.45
CA ALA A 200 31.54 -14.90 -37.24
C ALA A 200 32.44 -14.37 -36.10
N ILE A 201 32.16 -14.79 -34.86
CA ILE A 201 33.09 -15.56 -34.00
C ILE A 201 32.41 -15.89 -32.65
N ILE A 202 32.25 -17.20 -32.45
CA ILE A 202 32.44 -18.03 -31.24
C ILE A 202 31.70 -17.63 -29.95
N GLY A 203 30.88 -18.58 -29.50
CA GLY A 203 30.15 -18.51 -28.24
C GLY A 203 30.86 -19.13 -27.04
N GLU A 204 30.13 -18.97 -25.93
CA GLU A 204 30.06 -19.81 -24.73
C GLU A 204 31.14 -19.63 -23.63
N PRO A 205 30.84 -20.03 -22.38
CA PRO A 205 30.52 -19.09 -21.30
C PRO A 205 31.56 -19.12 -20.16
N THR A 206 31.67 -18.02 -19.43
CA THR A 206 32.59 -17.90 -18.28
C THR A 206 31.94 -18.43 -17.00
N GLU A 207 32.48 -19.55 -16.52
CA GLU A 207 32.42 -19.98 -15.13
C GLU A 207 33.22 -19.06 -14.21
N LEU A 208 32.78 -19.08 -12.96
CA LEU A 208 33.34 -18.48 -11.76
C LEU A 208 34.60 -19.24 -11.31
N THR A 209 35.63 -18.52 -10.85
CA THR A 209 36.70 -19.10 -10.03
C THR A 209 36.97 -18.24 -8.79
N ASP A 210 36.66 -18.87 -7.65
CA ASP A 210 37.32 -18.92 -6.34
C ASP A 210 38.43 -17.95 -5.92
N SER A 211 38.39 -17.66 -4.61
CA SER A 211 39.59 -17.72 -3.76
C SER A 211 39.27 -18.14 -2.32
N SER A 212 39.78 -19.32 -1.93
CA SER A 212 40.62 -19.65 -0.75
C SER A 212 40.17 -19.17 0.65
N SER A 213 40.26 -19.87 1.78
CA SER A 213 40.74 -21.20 2.21
C SER A 213 40.52 -21.25 3.74
N MET A 214 40.20 -22.42 4.30
CA MET A 214 41.00 -23.13 5.33
C MET A 214 40.14 -24.24 5.95
N ALA A 215 40.76 -25.41 6.02
CA ALA A 215 40.20 -26.69 6.41
C ALA A 215 40.23 -26.89 7.94
N GLU A 216 39.38 -27.80 8.44
CA GLU A 216 39.75 -28.74 9.49
C GLU A 216 38.93 -30.05 9.36
N ASP A 217 39.68 -31.15 9.38
CA ASP A 217 39.30 -32.56 9.28
C ASP A 217 38.45 -33.04 10.47
N ILE A 218 37.41 -33.84 10.22
CA ILE A 218 37.07 -35.02 11.05
C ILE A 218 36.56 -36.15 10.13
N GLY A 219 37.21 -37.31 10.21
CA GLY A 219 37.11 -38.42 9.26
C GLY A 219 35.81 -39.25 9.26
N MET A 220 35.55 -39.84 8.10
CA MET A 220 34.59 -40.92 7.86
C MET A 220 35.08 -42.26 8.41
N ALA A 221 34.14 -43.05 8.94
CA ALA A 221 34.27 -44.50 9.00
C ALA A 221 33.01 -45.16 8.40
N ILE A 222 33.22 -46.14 7.53
CA ILE A 222 32.21 -46.92 6.81
C ILE A 222 31.92 -48.22 7.59
N VAL A 223 30.65 -48.38 7.98
CA VAL A 223 29.72 -49.55 7.94
C VAL A 223 30.23 -50.96 8.38
N PRO A 224 29.41 -51.72 9.15
CA PRO A 224 28.64 -52.78 8.49
C PRO A 224 27.16 -52.84 8.88
N SER A 225 26.36 -53.11 7.86
CA SER A 225 24.97 -53.59 7.92
C SER A 225 24.83 -54.78 8.85
N ASN A 226 23.85 -54.71 9.75
CA ASN A 226 22.94 -55.81 10.11
C ASN A 226 22.00 -55.33 11.22
N MET A 227 20.76 -55.00 10.86
CA MET A 227 19.55 -55.16 11.69
C MET A 227 18.37 -54.81 10.79
N VAL A 228 17.64 -55.85 10.36
CA VAL A 228 16.37 -55.73 9.65
C VAL A 228 15.36 -55.10 10.62
N TYR A 229 14.95 -53.86 10.38
CA TYR A 229 13.76 -53.31 11.04
C TYR A 229 12.56 -53.61 10.15
N SER A 230 11.63 -54.39 10.68
CA SER A 230 10.32 -54.59 10.05
C SER A 230 9.45 -53.39 10.43
N ASP A 231 9.12 -52.54 9.46
CA ASP A 231 8.04 -51.56 9.60
C ASP A 231 6.70 -52.31 9.49
N GLU A 232 6.21 -52.84 10.61
CA GLU A 232 4.80 -53.21 10.75
C GLU A 232 4.07 -52.12 11.57
N PRO A 233 2.95 -51.56 11.07
CA PRO A 233 2.11 -50.73 11.91
C PRO A 233 1.48 -51.60 12.99
N LEU A 234 1.41 -51.08 14.24
CA LEU A 234 0.68 -51.71 15.33
C LEU A 234 -0.80 -51.86 14.95
N SER A 235 -1.17 -53.02 14.43
CA SER A 235 -2.56 -53.43 14.25
C SER A 235 -3.11 -53.81 15.63
N ILE A 236 -3.83 -52.88 16.25
CA ILE A 236 -4.64 -53.18 17.43
C ILE A 236 -5.90 -53.87 16.93
N CYS A 237 -5.94 -55.19 17.08
CA CYS A 237 -7.17 -55.98 16.96
C CYS A 237 -8.17 -55.55 18.04
N LEU A 238 -9.17 -54.76 17.65
CA LEU A 238 -10.41 -54.61 18.42
C LEU A 238 -11.21 -55.91 18.33
N PRO A 239 -11.71 -56.49 19.44
CA PRO A 239 -12.79 -57.45 19.34
C PRO A 239 -14.07 -56.71 18.94
N THR A 240 -14.62 -57.13 17.80
CA THR A 240 -15.91 -56.72 17.25
C THR A 240 -17.03 -56.82 18.29
N ILE A 241 -17.63 -55.67 18.64
CA ILE A 241 -19.01 -55.60 19.13
C ILE A 241 -19.77 -54.79 18.07
N GLY A 242 -20.85 -55.39 17.57
CA GLY A 242 -21.64 -54.88 16.45
C GLY A 242 -22.18 -53.47 16.68
N ALA A 243 -22.07 -52.65 15.63
CA ALA A 243 -22.77 -51.39 15.53
C ALA A 243 -24.16 -51.64 14.95
N ASP A 244 -25.18 -51.66 15.80
CA ASP A 244 -26.55 -51.39 15.39
C ASP A 244 -26.79 -49.89 15.52
N SER A 245 -26.54 -49.18 14.41
CA SER A 245 -27.07 -47.85 14.15
C SER A 245 -28.51 -48.02 13.68
N SER A 246 -29.49 -47.75 14.55
CA SER A 246 -30.88 -47.53 14.12
C SER A 246 -31.25 -46.05 14.30
N THR A 247 -31.28 -45.37 13.16
CA THR A 247 -31.97 -44.10 12.95
C THR A 247 -33.40 -44.41 12.55
N CYS A 248 -34.39 -43.73 13.13
CA CYS A 248 -35.65 -43.37 12.47
C CYS A 248 -36.31 -42.24 13.29
N ASP A 249 -36.31 -41.01 12.78
CA ASP A 249 -37.25 -40.41 11.82
C ASP A 249 -38.55 -39.90 12.44
N ARG A 250 -38.72 -38.58 12.33
CA ARG A 250 -39.97 -37.84 12.54
C ARG A 250 -40.66 -37.69 11.20
N THR A 251 -41.94 -38.07 11.09
CA THR A 251 -43.01 -37.19 10.57
C THR A 251 -44.42 -37.76 10.80
N VAL A 252 -45.17 -37.03 11.64
CA VAL A 252 -46.60 -36.64 11.66
C VAL A 252 -47.70 -37.60 11.14
N ASN A 253 -48.65 -37.96 12.01
CA ASN A 253 -50.09 -37.65 11.84
C ASN A 253 -50.96 -37.93 13.11
N GLU A 254 -51.76 -36.91 13.44
CA GLU A 254 -53.16 -36.87 13.92
C GLU A 254 -53.72 -37.75 15.07
N SER A 255 -54.16 -37.03 16.12
CA SER A 255 -55.41 -37.15 16.93
C SER A 255 -56.00 -38.52 17.34
N SER A 256 -56.15 -38.75 18.64
CA SER A 256 -57.46 -38.79 19.36
C SER A 256 -57.34 -39.40 20.77
N GLU A 257 -57.89 -38.69 21.76
CA GLU A 257 -58.66 -39.13 22.95
C GLU A 257 -58.28 -40.40 23.74
N GLY A 258 -58.24 -40.28 25.08
CA GLY A 258 -58.42 -41.44 25.97
C GLY A 258 -57.89 -41.28 27.40
N GLU A 259 -58.75 -40.86 28.31
CA GLU A 259 -58.60 -40.94 29.76
C GLU A 259 -58.48 -42.39 30.29
N GLY A 260 -57.93 -42.56 31.50
CA GLY A 260 -58.16 -43.76 32.35
C GLY A 260 -56.88 -44.28 33.04
N ARG A 261 -56.50 -43.75 34.21
CA ARG A 261 -56.76 -44.29 35.56
C ARG A 261 -56.30 -45.75 35.84
N LEU A 262 -55.47 -45.80 36.90
CA LEU A 262 -55.41 -46.79 37.99
C LEU A 262 -54.93 -48.23 37.71
N TYR A 263 -53.84 -48.59 38.40
CA TYR A 263 -53.98 -49.31 39.66
C TYR A 263 -52.86 -48.92 40.65
N ASP A 264 -53.31 -48.50 41.84
CA ASP A 264 -52.55 -48.30 43.07
C ASP A 264 -51.95 -49.62 43.60
N THR A 265 -50.83 -49.54 44.32
CA THR A 265 -50.76 -50.08 45.70
C THR A 265 -49.68 -49.31 46.47
N VAL A 266 -50.17 -48.61 47.49
CA VAL A 266 -49.45 -47.85 48.51
C VAL A 266 -48.59 -48.75 49.39
N LEU A 267 -47.34 -48.37 49.66
CA LEU A 267 -46.80 -48.36 51.03
C LEU A 267 -45.75 -47.26 51.20
N GLN A 268 -46.06 -46.42 52.19
CA GLN A 268 -45.48 -45.14 52.57
C GLN A 268 -44.20 -45.32 53.41
N CYS A 269 -43.28 -44.36 53.36
CA CYS A 269 -42.49 -44.03 54.54
C CYS A 269 -42.16 -42.54 54.56
N ASP A 270 -42.53 -41.95 55.70
CA ASP A 270 -42.65 -40.54 55.98
C ASP A 270 -41.31 -39.81 56.11
N THR A 271 -41.44 -38.51 55.88
CA THR A 271 -40.62 -37.42 56.39
C THR A 271 -40.22 -37.64 57.84
N ARG A 272 -38.91 -37.70 58.10
CA ARG A 272 -38.33 -37.42 59.42
C ARG A 272 -37.27 -36.33 59.27
N GLU A 273 -37.64 -35.13 59.71
CA GLU A 273 -36.67 -34.19 60.25
C GLU A 273 -36.02 -34.83 61.48
N ALA A 274 -34.72 -35.07 61.40
CA ALA A 274 -33.89 -35.31 62.57
C ALA A 274 -32.47 -34.81 62.29
N ALA A 275 -32.06 -33.87 63.15
CA ALA A 275 -30.69 -33.52 63.48
C ALA A 275 -29.81 -32.93 62.36
N ILE A 276 -29.55 -31.63 62.54
CA ILE A 276 -28.28 -30.98 62.21
C ILE A 276 -27.16 -31.87 62.76
N ASP A 277 -26.55 -32.68 61.90
CA ASP A 277 -25.23 -33.25 62.16
C ASP A 277 -24.27 -32.72 61.10
N LYS A 278 -23.19 -32.12 61.58
CA LYS A 278 -22.15 -31.47 60.77
C LYS A 278 -21.36 -32.56 60.05
N MET A 279 -21.85 -33.06 58.93
CA MET A 279 -21.06 -33.90 58.01
C MET A 279 -20.13 -33.00 57.18
N PRO A 280 -18.80 -33.19 57.25
CA PRO A 280 -17.83 -32.29 56.63
C PRO A 280 -17.79 -32.54 55.11
N TYR A 281 -18.64 -31.85 54.36
CA TYR A 281 -18.63 -31.88 52.90
C TYR A 281 -17.39 -31.22 52.27
N GLU A 282 -16.54 -30.55 53.07
CA GLU A 282 -15.36 -29.84 52.58
C GLU A 282 -14.12 -30.71 52.33
N ASN A 283 -14.16 -32.03 52.55
CA ASN A 283 -12.96 -32.87 52.45
C ASN A 283 -13.10 -34.13 51.58
N GLN A 284 -14.13 -34.22 50.75
CA GLN A 284 -14.36 -35.40 49.90
C GLN A 284 -13.75 -35.27 48.50
N SER A 285 -13.46 -34.04 48.03
CA SER A 285 -12.77 -33.78 46.76
C SER A 285 -11.31 -34.23 46.77
N ILE A 286 -10.65 -34.29 47.94
CA ILE A 286 -9.26 -34.78 48.08
C ILE A 286 -9.19 -36.31 48.25
N ARG A 287 -10.30 -37.00 48.56
CA ARG A 287 -10.30 -38.44 48.85
C ARG A 287 -10.73 -39.36 47.68
N LEU A 288 -11.07 -38.81 46.51
CA LEU A 288 -11.60 -39.61 45.40
C LEU A 288 -10.51 -40.27 44.53
N PHE A 289 -9.39 -39.59 44.27
CA PHE A 289 -8.26 -40.20 43.54
C PHE A 289 -7.23 -40.73 44.53
N LYS A 290 -7.62 -41.70 45.35
CA LYS A 290 -6.69 -42.31 46.31
C LYS A 290 -5.69 -43.20 45.57
N SER A 291 -4.67 -42.56 44.97
CA SER A 291 -3.32 -43.08 44.65
C SER A 291 -3.19 -44.56 44.26
N SER A 292 -4.09 -45.10 43.42
CA SER A 292 -4.02 -46.49 42.97
C SER A 292 -3.37 -46.63 41.59
N SER A 293 -3.38 -45.58 40.77
CA SER A 293 -2.77 -45.58 39.43
C SER A 293 -1.36 -44.97 39.45
N PRO A 294 -0.33 -45.70 38.94
CA PRO A 294 1.03 -45.17 38.78
C PRO A 294 1.09 -43.84 38.00
N ILE A 295 0.12 -43.56 37.14
CA ILE A 295 0.03 -42.33 36.33
C ILE A 295 0.04 -41.08 37.20
N TRP A 296 -0.63 -41.07 38.37
CA TRP A 296 -0.65 -39.89 39.23
C TRP A 296 0.72 -39.52 39.76
N SER A 297 1.56 -40.53 40.08
CA SER A 297 2.94 -40.31 40.50
C SER A 297 3.81 -39.74 39.38
N PHE A 298 3.58 -40.18 38.14
CA PHE A 298 4.24 -39.65 36.95
C PHE A 298 3.86 -38.18 36.72
N ILE A 299 2.57 -37.85 36.70
CA ILE A 299 2.10 -36.47 36.49
C ILE A 299 2.65 -35.55 37.58
N GLN A 300 2.56 -35.95 38.85
CA GLN A 300 3.10 -35.17 39.97
C GLN A 300 4.62 -34.98 39.91
N SER A 301 5.35 -35.86 39.21
CA SER A 301 6.79 -35.74 39.02
C SER A 301 7.20 -34.77 37.91
N MET A 302 6.27 -34.34 37.04
CA MET A 302 6.58 -33.38 35.97
C MET A 302 7.05 -32.04 36.55
N GLU A 303 8.05 -31.45 35.90
CA GLU A 303 8.71 -30.24 36.41
C GLU A 303 7.73 -29.07 36.61
N VAL A 304 6.76 -28.91 35.71
CA VAL A 304 5.72 -27.88 35.82
C VAL A 304 4.94 -27.96 37.15
N PHE A 305 4.65 -29.16 37.66
CA PHE A 305 3.90 -29.32 38.91
C PHE A 305 4.78 -29.29 40.15
N ARG A 306 6.09 -29.47 40.00
CA ARG A 306 7.07 -29.15 41.04
C ARG A 306 7.21 -27.63 41.23
N LEU A 307 7.25 -26.88 40.13
CA LEU A 307 7.39 -25.43 40.12
C LEU A 307 6.08 -24.70 40.43
N MET A 308 4.95 -25.25 39.97
CA MET A 308 3.62 -24.69 40.17
C MET A 308 2.69 -25.76 40.75
N PRO A 309 2.76 -26.02 42.08
CA PRO A 309 1.90 -27.00 42.72
C PRO A 309 0.42 -26.65 42.57
N GLN A 310 -0.38 -27.61 42.12
CA GLN A 310 -1.81 -27.42 41.82
C GLN A 310 -2.71 -28.21 42.80
N LYS A 311 -3.89 -27.66 43.10
CA LYS A 311 -4.94 -28.31 43.91
C LYS A 311 -6.34 -28.13 43.29
N PRO A 312 -6.56 -28.63 42.06
CA PRO A 312 -7.84 -28.49 41.37
C PRO A 312 -8.97 -29.23 42.09
N HIS A 313 -10.17 -28.66 42.04
CA HIS A 313 -11.36 -29.21 42.70
C HIS A 313 -12.19 -30.13 41.81
N PHE A 314 -12.08 -30.01 40.48
CA PHE A 314 -12.79 -30.83 39.48
C PHE A 314 -14.31 -30.92 39.66
N HIS A 315 -14.93 -29.91 40.27
CA HIS A 315 -16.39 -29.86 40.50
C HIS A 315 -17.22 -30.10 39.23
N PRO A 316 -16.84 -29.57 38.04
CA PRO A 316 -17.57 -29.86 36.80
C PRO A 316 -17.64 -31.34 36.41
N LEU A 317 -16.78 -32.20 36.98
CA LEU A 317 -16.70 -33.63 36.68
C LEU A 317 -17.50 -34.50 37.68
N ASN A 318 -18.21 -33.89 38.64
CA ASN A 318 -18.92 -34.62 39.70
C ASN A 318 -20.03 -35.54 39.20
N GLU A 319 -20.62 -35.25 38.04
CA GLU A 319 -21.66 -36.07 37.41
C GLU A 319 -21.10 -37.31 36.70
N CYS A 320 -19.78 -37.37 36.47
CA CYS A 320 -19.13 -38.51 35.82
C CYS A 320 -18.93 -39.68 36.79
N ASN A 321 -19.05 -40.92 36.29
CA ASN A 321 -18.58 -42.10 37.02
C ASN A 321 -17.07 -42.02 37.29
N GLU A 322 -16.59 -42.77 38.29
CA GLU A 322 -15.21 -42.68 38.80
C GLU A 322 -14.13 -42.87 37.72
N ILE A 323 -14.27 -43.89 36.86
CA ILE A 323 -13.30 -44.19 35.79
C ILE A 323 -13.21 -43.03 34.81
N ARG A 324 -14.36 -42.52 34.33
CA ARG A 324 -14.40 -41.39 33.40
C ARG A 324 -13.90 -40.11 34.05
N ARG A 325 -14.25 -39.89 35.32
CA ARG A 325 -13.82 -38.71 36.09
C ARG A 325 -12.30 -38.68 36.24
N GLU A 326 -11.68 -39.82 36.55
CA GLU A 326 -10.22 -39.96 36.65
C GLU A 326 -9.53 -39.66 35.33
N GLY A 327 -10.01 -40.26 34.22
CA GLY A 327 -9.45 -40.01 32.89
C GLY A 327 -9.53 -38.54 32.47
N LEU A 328 -10.67 -37.88 32.72
CA LEU A 328 -10.84 -36.46 32.43
C LEU A 328 -9.98 -35.57 33.33
N ALA A 329 -9.84 -35.90 34.62
CA ALA A 329 -8.95 -35.17 35.51
C ALA A 329 -7.49 -35.26 35.03
N ILE A 330 -7.01 -36.47 34.69
CA ILE A 330 -5.67 -36.67 34.11
C ILE A 330 -5.49 -35.82 32.85
N ALA A 331 -6.46 -35.82 31.93
CA ALA A 331 -6.42 -35.00 30.73
C ALA A 331 -6.26 -33.51 31.08
N GLN A 332 -7.00 -33.00 32.06
CA GLN A 332 -6.87 -31.60 32.49
C GLN A 332 -5.51 -31.28 33.12
N TRP A 333 -4.88 -32.22 33.83
CA TRP A 333 -3.50 -32.04 34.30
C TRP A 333 -2.51 -31.93 33.13
N ILE A 334 -2.58 -32.85 32.17
CA ILE A 334 -1.70 -32.80 30.97
C ILE A 334 -1.93 -31.50 30.18
N ASN A 335 -3.18 -31.08 30.05
CA ASN A 335 -3.57 -29.84 29.41
C ASN A 335 -2.97 -28.60 30.10
N PHE A 336 -3.01 -28.52 31.43
CA PHE A 336 -2.35 -27.44 32.17
C PHE A 336 -0.84 -27.42 31.90
N ALA A 337 -0.18 -28.57 31.97
CA ALA A 337 1.25 -28.68 31.67
C ALA A 337 1.57 -28.18 30.25
N LYS A 338 0.74 -28.56 29.28
CA LYS A 338 0.92 -28.16 27.89
C LYS A 338 0.77 -26.65 27.69
N VAL A 339 -0.20 -26.03 28.35
CA VAL A 339 -0.39 -24.57 28.25
C VAL A 339 0.73 -23.79 28.92
N VAL A 340 1.29 -24.27 30.03
CA VAL A 340 2.47 -23.63 30.63
C VAL A 340 3.66 -23.71 29.69
N GLU A 341 3.91 -24.86 29.08
CA GLU A 341 4.96 -25.05 28.08
C GLU A 341 4.75 -24.11 26.88
N GLN A 342 3.57 -24.12 26.28
CA GLN A 342 3.23 -23.23 25.15
C GLN A 342 3.42 -21.76 25.49
N THR A 343 2.98 -21.33 26.68
CA THR A 343 3.17 -19.93 27.14
C THR A 343 4.65 -19.58 27.29
N SER A 344 5.49 -20.54 27.68
CA SER A 344 6.94 -20.34 27.82
C SER A 344 7.69 -20.28 26.48
N GLU A 345 7.14 -20.92 25.45
CA GLU A 345 7.72 -21.00 24.10
C GLU A 345 7.17 -19.93 23.13
N LEU A 346 6.25 -19.08 23.58
CA LEU A 346 5.67 -18.02 22.75
C LEU A 346 6.75 -17.10 22.18
N GLN A 347 6.74 -16.98 20.86
CA GLN A 347 7.65 -16.15 20.09
C GLN A 347 7.06 -14.76 19.83
N ILE A 348 7.93 -13.81 19.46
CA ILE A 348 7.54 -12.42 19.19
C ILE A 348 6.58 -12.29 17.98
N ASP A 349 6.67 -13.21 17.04
CA ASP A 349 5.84 -13.30 15.83
C ASP A 349 4.53 -14.07 16.04
N ALA A 350 4.33 -14.68 17.22
CA ALA A 350 3.13 -15.45 17.54
C ALA A 350 1.88 -14.60 17.35
N SER A 351 0.86 -15.10 16.65
CA SER A 351 -0.36 -14.35 16.32
C SER A 351 -1.16 -13.93 17.57
N ARG A 352 -1.97 -12.85 17.49
CA ARG A 352 -2.86 -12.44 18.61
C ARG A 352 -3.85 -13.55 18.99
N SER A 353 -4.38 -14.28 18.00
CA SER A 353 -5.25 -15.44 18.22
C SER A 353 -4.60 -16.56 19.04
N THR A 354 -3.27 -16.69 19.01
CA THR A 354 -2.56 -17.65 19.87
C THR A 354 -2.67 -17.26 21.35
N PHE A 355 -2.54 -15.96 21.66
CA PHE A 355 -2.75 -15.46 23.01
C PHE A 355 -4.21 -15.65 23.45
N ASP A 356 -5.17 -15.29 22.59
CA ASP A 356 -6.60 -15.42 22.89
C ASP A 356 -7.00 -16.87 23.17
N SER A 357 -6.53 -17.81 22.34
CA SER A 357 -6.79 -19.24 22.52
C SER A 357 -6.22 -19.77 23.83
N ILE A 358 -5.01 -19.35 24.22
CA ILE A 358 -4.42 -19.74 25.51
C ILE A 358 -5.23 -19.12 26.67
N ILE A 359 -5.64 -17.86 26.58
CA ILE A 359 -6.45 -17.20 27.63
C ILE A 359 -7.80 -17.89 27.83
N GLU A 360 -8.48 -18.23 26.73
CA GLU A 360 -9.75 -18.96 26.75
C GLU A 360 -9.57 -20.31 27.47
N PHE A 361 -8.51 -21.05 27.11
CA PHE A 361 -8.22 -22.34 27.71
C PHE A 361 -7.82 -22.26 29.19
N LEU A 362 -7.06 -21.22 29.59
CA LEU A 362 -6.79 -20.96 31.00
C LEU A 362 -8.08 -20.70 31.80
N SER A 363 -9.09 -20.10 31.18
CA SER A 363 -10.41 -19.92 31.80
C SER A 363 -11.14 -21.25 32.00
N GLU A 364 -11.02 -22.18 31.04
CA GLU A 364 -11.53 -23.55 31.20
C GLU A 364 -10.84 -24.29 32.35
N LEU A 365 -9.52 -24.21 32.44
CA LEU A 365 -8.75 -24.83 33.52
C LEU A 365 -9.09 -24.22 34.90
N GLU A 366 -9.30 -22.91 34.96
CA GLU A 366 -9.72 -22.22 36.20
C GLU A 366 -11.08 -22.74 36.69
N SER A 367 -12.02 -23.05 35.77
CA SER A 367 -13.33 -23.64 36.13
C SER A 367 -13.22 -25.04 36.76
N HIS A 368 -12.11 -25.75 36.51
CA HIS A 368 -11.79 -27.03 37.14
C HIS A 368 -10.97 -26.87 38.43
N GLY A 369 -10.61 -25.64 38.79
CA GLY A 369 -9.92 -25.30 40.04
C GLY A 369 -8.41 -25.15 39.95
N PHE A 370 -7.84 -25.11 38.74
CA PHE A 370 -6.41 -24.85 38.57
C PHE A 370 -6.07 -23.39 38.92
N ASP A 371 -4.95 -23.18 39.61
CA ASP A 371 -4.37 -21.85 39.81
C ASP A 371 -3.57 -21.45 38.57
N VAL A 372 -4.23 -20.64 37.74
CA VAL A 372 -3.71 -20.15 36.46
C VAL A 372 -3.11 -18.74 36.56
N LYS A 373 -3.11 -18.11 37.75
CA LYS A 373 -2.79 -16.68 37.91
C LYS A 373 -1.40 -16.33 37.39
N ALA A 374 -0.39 -17.12 37.75
CA ALA A 374 0.98 -16.87 37.32
C ALA A 374 1.14 -16.98 35.79
N VAL A 375 0.49 -17.97 35.16
CA VAL A 375 0.52 -18.16 33.71
C VAL A 375 -0.19 -16.99 33.01
N ARG A 376 -1.37 -16.62 33.51
CA ARG A 376 -2.16 -15.50 32.99
C ARG A 376 -1.41 -14.17 33.12
N SER A 377 -0.79 -13.88 34.25
CA SER A 377 0.03 -12.68 34.44
C SER A 377 1.20 -12.63 33.45
N ARG A 378 1.92 -13.74 33.28
CA ARG A 378 3.02 -13.84 32.31
C ARG A 378 2.52 -13.61 30.88
N LEU A 379 1.38 -14.18 30.52
CA LEU A 379 0.79 -14.03 29.19
C LEU A 379 0.38 -12.58 28.91
N LEU A 380 -0.20 -11.89 29.90
CA LEU A 380 -0.52 -10.46 29.80
C LEU A 380 0.75 -9.61 29.66
N GLU A 381 1.82 -9.90 30.41
CA GLU A 381 3.10 -9.20 30.24
C GLU A 381 3.69 -9.40 28.84
N LEU A 382 3.63 -10.63 28.30
CA LEU A 382 4.05 -10.92 26.93
C LEU A 382 3.21 -10.15 25.91
N GLN A 383 1.90 -10.05 26.12
CA GLN A 383 1.00 -9.28 25.28
C GLN A 383 1.34 -7.77 25.29
N THR A 384 1.61 -7.18 26.45
CA THR A 384 2.03 -5.76 26.53
C THR A 384 3.37 -5.49 25.84
N LYS A 385 4.31 -6.44 25.92
CA LYS A 385 5.59 -6.37 25.19
C LYS A 385 5.36 -6.45 23.69
N LYS A 386 4.44 -7.30 23.25
CA LYS A 386 4.05 -7.40 21.84
C LYS A 386 3.43 -6.09 21.33
N GLU A 387 2.48 -5.51 22.05
CA GLU A 387 1.87 -4.22 21.69
C GLU A 387 2.93 -3.10 21.57
N SER A 388 3.89 -3.08 22.49
CA SER A 388 5.02 -2.14 22.45
C SER A 388 5.90 -2.34 21.21
N GLN A 389 6.12 -3.59 20.80
CA GLN A 389 6.88 -3.92 19.59
C GLN A 389 6.14 -3.48 18.32
N GLU A 390 4.82 -3.70 18.22
CA GLU A 390 3.99 -3.20 17.12
C GLU A 390 4.04 -1.66 17.03
N GLN A 391 4.02 -0.96 18.17
CA GLN A 391 4.19 0.50 18.21
C GLN A 391 5.57 0.95 17.71
N LEU A 392 6.65 0.25 18.10
CA LEU A 392 7.99 0.56 17.62
C LEU A 392 8.12 0.33 16.10
N GLN A 393 7.50 -0.72 15.57
CA GLN A 393 7.46 -0.97 14.12
C GLN A 393 6.76 0.15 13.37
N SER A 394 5.60 0.62 13.84
CA SER A 394 4.90 1.74 13.20
C SER A 394 5.72 3.05 13.23
N LYS A 395 6.46 3.30 14.32
CA LYS A 395 7.38 4.44 14.43
C LYS A 395 8.54 4.31 13.45
N LEU A 396 9.09 3.12 13.28
CA LEU A 396 10.17 2.86 12.32
C LEU A 396 9.70 3.13 10.88
N GLU A 397 8.54 2.59 10.49
CA GLU A 397 7.97 2.82 9.15
C GLU A 397 7.70 4.31 8.86
N ASN A 398 7.26 5.07 9.87
CA ASN A 398 7.06 6.51 9.75
C ASN A 398 8.40 7.25 9.56
N LEU A 399 9.41 6.92 10.37
CA LEU A 399 10.76 7.50 10.22
C LEU A 399 11.36 7.19 8.86
N GLU A 400 11.24 5.94 8.37
CA GLU A 400 11.68 5.55 7.03
C GLU A 400 10.97 6.37 5.95
N SER A 401 9.66 6.56 6.08
CA SER A 401 8.87 7.39 5.15
C SER A 401 9.32 8.86 5.17
N GLU A 402 9.61 9.43 6.34
CA GLU A 402 10.13 10.79 6.46
C GLU A 402 11.53 10.92 5.85
N ILE A 403 12.44 9.97 6.11
CA ILE A 403 13.78 9.94 5.50
C ILE A 403 13.66 9.92 3.97
N LEU A 404 12.77 9.09 3.42
CA LEU A 404 12.54 9.02 1.97
C LEU A 404 12.03 10.36 1.39
N GLU A 405 11.11 11.03 2.07
CA GLU A 405 10.63 12.34 1.62
C GLU A 405 11.74 13.41 1.67
N ARG A 406 12.51 13.45 2.77
CA ARG A 406 13.60 14.41 2.96
C ARG A 406 14.72 14.18 1.94
N THR A 407 15.07 12.92 1.66
CA THR A 407 16.06 12.58 0.63
C THR A 407 15.58 12.98 -0.75
N HIS A 408 14.31 12.76 -1.10
CA HIS A 408 13.77 13.23 -2.37
C HIS A 408 13.82 14.76 -2.49
N LYS A 409 13.40 15.51 -1.46
CA LYS A 409 13.51 16.98 -1.44
C LYS A 409 14.96 17.44 -1.62
N LYS A 410 15.91 16.81 -0.93
CA LYS A 410 17.35 17.08 -1.07
C LYS A 410 17.83 16.88 -2.52
N THR A 411 17.40 15.82 -3.19
CA THR A 411 17.78 15.59 -4.60
C THR A 411 17.23 16.67 -5.54
N LYS A 412 15.97 17.10 -5.35
CA LYS A 412 15.35 18.17 -6.15
C LYS A 412 16.02 19.53 -5.94
N ILE A 413 16.48 19.81 -4.73
CA ILE A 413 17.28 21.02 -4.43
C ILE A 413 18.65 20.90 -5.09
N LYS A 414 19.29 19.73 -5.01
CA LYS A 414 20.60 19.49 -5.63
C LYS A 414 20.56 19.70 -7.15
N THR A 415 19.56 19.19 -7.84
CA THR A 415 19.44 19.40 -9.31
C THR A 415 19.26 20.88 -9.66
N LYS A 416 18.44 21.62 -8.90
CA LYS A 416 18.29 23.07 -9.08
C LYS A 416 19.59 23.82 -8.83
N LEU A 417 20.36 23.39 -7.83
CA LEU A 417 21.69 23.94 -7.56
C LEU A 417 22.64 23.68 -8.74
N ASP A 418 22.67 22.45 -9.27
CA ASP A 418 23.50 22.10 -10.42
C ASP A 418 23.14 22.93 -11.66
N ASP A 419 21.85 23.19 -11.90
CA ASP A 419 21.41 24.04 -13.01
C ASP A 419 21.79 25.51 -12.80
N ALA A 420 21.64 26.05 -11.57
CA ALA A 420 22.09 27.40 -11.24
C ALA A 420 23.62 27.56 -11.41
N ILE A 421 24.40 26.53 -11.05
CA ILE A 421 25.85 26.52 -11.26
C ILE A 421 26.20 26.57 -12.76
N LYS A 422 25.45 25.88 -13.63
CA LYS A 422 25.66 25.95 -15.08
C LYS A 422 25.36 27.35 -15.63
N GLU A 423 24.27 27.98 -15.19
CA GLU A 423 23.90 29.35 -15.58
C GLU A 423 24.97 30.36 -15.14
N LEU A 424 25.49 30.24 -13.91
CA LEU A 424 26.57 31.10 -13.43
C LEU A 424 27.82 30.99 -14.32
N LYS A 425 28.22 29.77 -14.71
CA LYS A 425 29.35 29.57 -15.63
C LYS A 425 29.13 30.24 -16.99
N LEU A 426 27.92 30.15 -17.54
CA LEU A 426 27.58 30.78 -18.82
C LEU A 426 27.62 32.31 -18.74
N ILE A 427 27.16 32.88 -17.63
CA ILE A 427 27.22 34.33 -17.38
C ILE A 427 28.67 34.79 -17.26
N GLU A 428 29.52 34.04 -16.56
CA GLU A 428 30.94 34.35 -16.40
C GLU A 428 31.67 34.39 -17.76
N GLU A 429 31.37 33.44 -18.65
CA GLU A 429 31.91 33.43 -20.02
C GLU A 429 31.45 34.67 -20.84
N LYS A 430 30.18 35.05 -20.74
CA LYS A 430 29.66 36.27 -21.39
C LYS A 430 30.31 37.55 -20.86
N ILE A 431 30.55 37.62 -19.54
CA ILE A 431 31.26 38.75 -18.93
C ILE A 431 32.67 38.86 -19.51
N ASN A 432 33.37 37.74 -19.67
CA ASN A 432 34.71 37.72 -20.27
C ASN A 432 34.69 38.22 -21.73
N MET A 433 33.75 37.74 -22.55
CA MET A 433 33.59 38.22 -23.93
C MET A 433 33.33 39.73 -24.02
N VAL A 434 32.47 40.27 -23.14
CA VAL A 434 32.17 41.70 -23.10
C VAL A 434 33.39 42.50 -22.65
N ASN A 435 34.15 42.00 -21.68
CA ASN A 435 35.39 42.63 -21.24
C ASN A 435 36.43 42.69 -22.35
N GLU A 436 36.60 41.64 -23.15
CA GLU A 436 37.49 41.66 -24.32
C GLU A 436 37.05 42.72 -25.35
N LYS A 437 35.75 42.79 -25.63
CA LYS A 437 35.19 43.81 -26.54
C LYS A 437 35.44 45.22 -26.00
N LYS A 438 35.27 45.43 -24.69
CA LYS A 438 35.57 46.71 -24.02
C LYS A 438 37.04 47.10 -24.24
N THR A 439 37.98 46.18 -23.99
CA THR A 439 39.41 46.45 -24.18
C THR A 439 39.75 46.85 -25.62
N ARG A 440 39.16 46.17 -26.62
CA ARG A 440 39.35 46.53 -28.04
C ARG A 440 38.83 47.94 -28.36
N LEU A 441 37.63 48.27 -27.89
CA LEU A 441 37.03 49.58 -28.14
C LEU A 441 37.82 50.71 -27.46
N VAL A 442 38.32 50.49 -26.23
CA VAL A 442 39.18 51.45 -25.54
C VAL A 442 40.45 51.73 -26.34
N SER A 443 41.11 50.69 -26.87
CA SER A 443 42.30 50.88 -27.72
C SER A 443 42.01 51.64 -29.02
N MET A 444 40.84 51.42 -29.64
CA MET A 444 40.41 52.20 -30.81
C MET A 444 40.18 53.68 -30.47
N ILE A 445 39.61 53.96 -29.28
CA ILE A 445 39.42 55.33 -28.80
C ILE A 445 40.79 56.00 -28.62
N GLU A 446 41.73 55.34 -27.95
CA GLU A 446 43.10 55.87 -27.74
C GLU A 446 43.82 56.18 -29.08
N GLN A 447 43.64 55.32 -30.09
CA GLN A 447 44.18 55.56 -31.43
C GLN A 447 43.53 56.76 -32.13
N ASN A 448 42.21 56.91 -32.00
CA ASN A 448 41.49 58.04 -32.58
C ASN A 448 41.89 59.34 -31.88
N ASP A 449 41.98 59.34 -30.55
CA ASP A 449 42.42 60.51 -29.75
C ASP A 449 43.83 60.94 -30.16
N SER A 450 44.75 59.99 -30.38
CA SER A 450 46.09 60.27 -30.90
C SER A 450 46.07 60.89 -32.31
N THR A 451 45.15 60.43 -33.17
CA THR A 451 45.00 60.95 -34.54
C THR A 451 44.41 62.36 -34.53
N ILE A 452 43.39 62.60 -33.70
CA ILE A 452 42.80 63.93 -33.50
C ILE A 452 43.85 64.91 -32.99
N ALA A 453 44.67 64.51 -32.01
CA ALA A 453 45.76 65.36 -31.50
C ALA A 453 46.75 65.77 -32.59
N LYS A 454 47.12 64.85 -33.50
CA LYS A 454 48.00 65.15 -34.65
C LYS A 454 47.35 66.10 -35.65
N LEU A 455 46.07 65.89 -35.97
CA LEU A 455 45.32 66.76 -36.87
C LEU A 455 45.19 68.18 -36.31
N ASN A 456 44.86 68.31 -35.03
CA ASN A 456 44.80 69.62 -34.35
C ASN A 456 46.15 70.34 -34.40
N SER A 457 47.25 69.63 -34.13
CA SER A 457 48.59 70.23 -34.26
C SER A 457 48.90 70.69 -35.69
N SER A 458 48.41 69.98 -36.72
CA SER A 458 48.56 70.40 -38.12
C SER A 458 47.66 71.59 -38.47
N ASP A 459 46.44 71.62 -37.93
CA ASP A 459 45.50 72.73 -38.10
C ASP A 459 46.08 74.03 -37.51
N ASP A 460 46.67 73.94 -36.31
CA ASP A 460 47.36 75.06 -35.66
C ASP A 460 48.51 75.61 -36.54
N LEU A 461 49.34 74.72 -37.12
CA LEU A 461 50.43 75.12 -38.02
C LEU A 461 49.93 75.82 -39.29
N VAL A 462 48.86 75.29 -39.91
CA VAL A 462 48.26 75.90 -41.11
C VAL A 462 47.65 77.27 -40.78
N ASN A 463 46.98 77.38 -39.63
CA ASN A 463 46.41 78.64 -39.16
C ASN A 463 47.50 79.70 -38.91
N GLU A 464 48.63 79.33 -38.31
CA GLU A 464 49.78 80.24 -38.16
C GLU A 464 50.31 80.71 -39.53
N GLU A 465 50.40 79.81 -40.51
CA GLU A 465 50.87 80.15 -41.86
C GLU A 465 49.90 81.07 -42.61
N ILE A 466 48.58 80.85 -42.48
CA ILE A 466 47.53 81.73 -43.00
C ILE A 466 47.64 83.12 -42.37
N GLN A 467 47.78 83.22 -41.04
CA GLN A 467 47.94 84.50 -40.36
C GLN A 467 49.18 85.24 -40.84
N LYS A 468 50.31 84.54 -40.97
CA LYS A 468 51.56 85.10 -41.50
C LYS A 468 51.41 85.58 -42.94
N PHE A 469 50.71 84.82 -43.79
CA PHE A 469 50.40 85.24 -45.15
C PHE A 469 49.54 86.50 -45.19
N GLY A 470 48.50 86.58 -44.35
CA GLY A 470 47.65 87.77 -44.22
C GLY A 470 48.45 89.01 -43.84
N LEU A 471 49.31 88.91 -42.82
CA LEU A 471 50.25 89.97 -42.42
C LEU A 471 51.19 90.39 -43.55
N ASN A 472 51.79 89.42 -44.25
CA ASN A 472 52.68 89.71 -45.38
C ASN A 472 51.94 90.39 -46.54
N PHE A 473 50.72 89.96 -46.83
CA PHE A 473 49.86 90.54 -47.86
C PHE A 473 49.51 91.99 -47.52
N GLU A 474 49.07 92.26 -46.28
CA GLU A 474 48.78 93.62 -45.80
C GLU A 474 50.01 94.53 -45.86
N ASN A 475 51.17 94.03 -45.40
CA ASN A 475 52.44 94.77 -45.45
C ASN A 475 52.85 95.12 -46.89
N LEU A 476 52.72 94.18 -47.84
CA LEU A 476 53.04 94.41 -49.24
C LEU A 476 52.06 95.40 -49.88
N ALA A 477 50.76 95.27 -49.58
CA ALA A 477 49.72 96.17 -50.08
C ALA A 477 49.88 97.62 -49.56
N GLY A 478 50.42 97.81 -48.35
CA GLY A 478 50.68 99.12 -47.74
C GLY A 478 52.04 99.76 -48.07
N SER A 479 52.90 99.09 -48.85
CA SER A 479 54.24 99.58 -49.18
C SER A 479 54.20 100.69 -50.26
N PRO A 480 55.03 101.76 -50.16
CA PRO A 480 55.09 102.81 -51.19
C PRO A 480 55.65 102.27 -52.52
N TRP A 481 55.12 102.77 -53.64
CA TRP A 481 55.46 102.36 -55.01
C TRP A 481 56.83 102.83 -55.50
#